data_AF-A0AAW2RQW7-F1
#
_entry.id   AF-A0AAW2RQW7-F1
#
_cell.length_a   1.000
_cell.length_b   1.000
_cell.length_c   1.000
_cell.angle_alpha   90.00
_cell.angle_beta   90.00
_cell.angle_gamma   90.00
#
_symmetry.space_group_name_H-M   'P 1'
#
loop_
_entity.id
_entity.type
_entity.pdbx_description
1 polymer ?
#
loop_
_entity_poly.entity_id
_entity_poly.type
_entity_poly.pdbx_seq_one_letter_code
_entity_poly.pdbx_strand_id
1 'polypeptide(L)'
;MSFRLEVLHTIWNWEGVTDSFPKLLALLEIYRSQRSISSNLTPSFAKNNLSQIDMIALSGAHTLGFSHCTRFANRLYSFSPSNPVDPTLNPTYAQQLMQECPQNVDPQ
;
A
#
# COMPACT_ATOMS: atom_id res chain seq x y z
N MET A 1 14.31 7.27 6.65
CA MET A 1 14.51 6.94 8.08
C MET A 1 14.58 5.41 8.20
N SER A 2 15.76 4.80 8.30
CA SER A 2 15.91 3.33 8.21
C SER A 2 15.32 2.62 9.43
N PHE A 3 14.22 1.88 9.26
CA PHE A 3 13.76 0.91 10.25
C PHE A 3 14.18 -0.50 9.82
N ARG A 4 14.95 -1.14 10.71
CA ARG A 4 15.70 -2.38 10.54
C ARG A 4 14.75 -3.58 10.42
N LEU A 5 15.07 -4.51 9.51
CA LEU A 5 14.35 -5.75 9.15
C LEU A 5 14.22 -6.80 10.28
N GLU A 6 14.34 -6.41 11.54
CA GLU A 6 14.37 -7.33 12.69
C GLU A 6 12.97 -7.75 13.17
N VAL A 7 11.92 -7.19 12.58
CA VAL A 7 10.53 -7.42 12.97
C VAL A 7 9.91 -8.66 12.31
N LEU A 8 10.47 -9.15 11.19
CA LEU A 8 9.84 -10.26 10.43
C LEU A 8 10.08 -11.66 11.02
N HIS A 9 11.14 -11.87 11.80
CA HIS A 9 11.45 -13.19 12.36
C HIS A 9 10.65 -13.52 13.62
N THR A 10 10.07 -12.55 14.32
CA THR A 10 9.34 -12.78 15.58
C THR A 10 7.82 -12.81 15.41
N ILE A 11 7.28 -12.34 14.29
CA ILE A 11 5.83 -12.25 14.06
C ILE A 11 5.28 -13.50 13.35
N TRP A 12 6.05 -14.11 12.47
CA TRP A 12 5.62 -15.26 11.68
C TRP A 12 6.57 -16.42 11.98
N ASN A 13 6.08 -17.44 12.69
CA ASN A 13 6.83 -18.67 12.89
C ASN A 13 6.79 -19.45 11.56
N TRP A 14 7.80 -19.23 10.70
CA TRP A 14 7.86 -19.72 9.31
C TRP A 14 8.23 -21.22 9.18
N GLU A 15 7.77 -22.08 10.08
CA GLU A 15 7.90 -23.53 9.89
C GLU A 15 6.82 -23.99 8.89
N GLY A 16 7.21 -24.24 7.62
CA GLY A 16 6.32 -24.81 6.59
C GLY A 16 6.04 -23.97 5.34
N VAL A 17 6.99 -23.16 4.87
CA VAL A 17 6.84 -22.19 3.74
C VAL A 17 6.63 -22.82 2.34
N THR A 18 6.22 -24.09 2.24
CA THR A 18 5.96 -24.74 0.95
C THR A 18 4.62 -24.33 0.34
N ASP A 19 3.61 -24.01 1.17
CA ASP A 19 2.27 -23.58 0.71
C ASP A 19 2.19 -22.07 0.39
N SER A 20 3.24 -21.30 0.71
CA SER A 20 3.26 -19.83 0.57
C SER A 20 3.78 -19.34 -0.78
N PHE A 21 4.43 -20.19 -1.57
CA PHE A 21 5.03 -19.81 -2.84
C PHE A 21 4.02 -19.24 -3.87
N PRO A 22 2.83 -19.86 -4.06
CA PRO A 22 1.81 -19.32 -4.98
C PRO A 22 1.23 -18.00 -4.47
N LYS A 23 1.05 -17.85 -3.15
CA LYS A 23 0.53 -16.62 -2.53
C LYS A 23 1.54 -15.46 -2.63
N LEU A 24 2.83 -15.76 -2.53
CA LEU A 24 3.91 -14.78 -2.70
C LEU A 24 4.04 -14.30 -4.15
N LEU A 25 3.80 -15.19 -5.13
CA LEU A 25 3.76 -14.81 -6.54
C LEU A 25 2.55 -13.94 -6.86
N ALA A 26 1.36 -14.31 -6.36
CA ALA A 26 0.13 -13.52 -6.48
C ALA A 26 0.26 -12.10 -5.90
N LEU A 27 1.05 -11.92 -4.84
CA LEU A 27 1.36 -10.60 -4.27
C LEU A 27 2.03 -9.66 -5.28
N LEU A 28 3.01 -10.15 -6.04
CA LEU A 28 3.73 -9.34 -7.03
C LEU A 28 2.78 -8.90 -8.17
N GLU A 29 1.85 -9.75 -8.55
CA GLU A 29 0.86 -9.45 -9.60
C GLU A 29 -0.19 -8.43 -9.12
N ILE A 30 -0.62 -8.53 -7.86
CA ILE A 30 -1.58 -7.62 -7.24
C ILE A 30 -0.96 -6.24 -6.94
N TYR A 31 0.28 -6.20 -6.45
CA TYR A 31 0.95 -4.94 -6.06
C TYR A 31 1.27 -4.01 -7.24
N ARG A 32 1.33 -4.53 -8.47
CA ARG A 32 1.59 -3.71 -9.66
C ARG A 32 0.42 -2.77 -9.99
N SER A 33 -0.77 -2.99 -9.42
CA SER A 33 -2.00 -2.23 -9.71
C SER A 33 -2.50 -1.37 -8.54
N GLN A 34 -1.66 -0.48 -8.01
CA GLN A 34 -2.09 0.51 -7.00
C GLN A 34 -2.64 1.79 -7.63
N ARG A 35 -3.86 1.74 -8.19
CA ARG A 35 -4.55 2.95 -8.70
C ARG A 35 -5.85 3.36 -7.98
N SER A 36 -6.43 2.58 -7.07
CA SER A 36 -7.50 3.06 -6.16
C SER A 36 -7.95 1.98 -5.17
N ILE A 37 -8.28 2.40 -3.94
CA ILE A 37 -9.15 1.68 -3.00
C ILE A 37 -10.53 2.32 -3.19
N SER A 38 -11.55 1.61 -3.67
CA SER A 38 -12.49 0.95 -2.75
C SER A 38 -13.45 -0.07 -3.38
N SER A 39 -13.36 -0.38 -4.68
CA SER A 39 -14.28 -1.36 -5.32
C SER A 39 -13.61 -2.53 -6.04
N ASN A 40 -12.30 -2.47 -6.28
CA ASN A 40 -11.61 -3.43 -7.16
C ASN A 40 -10.53 -4.27 -6.46
N LEU A 41 -10.31 -4.07 -5.16
CA LEU A 41 -9.28 -4.83 -4.43
C LEU A 41 -9.70 -6.27 -4.19
N THR A 42 -10.89 -6.51 -3.60
CA THR A 42 -11.40 -7.86 -3.35
C THR A 42 -11.51 -8.70 -4.63
N PRO A 43 -12.06 -8.20 -5.75
CA PRO A 43 -12.06 -8.94 -7.01
C PRO A 43 -10.66 -9.25 -7.55
N SER A 44 -9.68 -8.34 -7.37
CA SER A 44 -8.30 -8.57 -7.82
C SER A 44 -7.59 -9.68 -7.02
N PHE A 45 -7.83 -9.75 -5.71
CA PHE A 45 -7.31 -10.85 -4.88
C PHE A 45 -8.01 -12.17 -5.20
N ALA A 46 -9.33 -12.14 -5.41
CA ALA A 46 -10.10 -13.33 -5.78
C ALA A 46 -9.65 -13.96 -7.10
N LYS A 47 -9.24 -13.15 -8.10
CA LYS A 47 -8.65 -13.64 -9.36
C LYS A 47 -7.37 -14.46 -9.15
N ASN A 48 -6.68 -14.26 -8.03
CA ASN A 48 -5.46 -14.96 -7.66
C ASN A 48 -5.70 -16.05 -6.60
N ASN A 49 -6.95 -16.49 -6.42
CA ASN A 49 -7.34 -17.46 -5.39
C ASN A 49 -7.00 -17.00 -3.95
N LEU A 50 -6.96 -15.69 -3.70
CA LEU A 50 -6.78 -15.12 -2.37
C LEU A 50 -8.11 -14.67 -1.79
N SER A 51 -8.35 -15.04 -0.53
CA SER A 51 -9.56 -14.64 0.21
C SER A 51 -9.48 -13.18 0.66
N GLN A 52 -10.62 -12.64 1.14
CA GLN A 52 -10.63 -11.33 1.79
C GLN A 52 -9.76 -11.30 3.06
N ILE A 53 -9.63 -12.42 3.76
CA ILE A 53 -8.74 -12.54 4.92
C ILE A 53 -7.28 -12.43 4.48
N ASP A 54 -6.90 -13.12 3.40
CA ASP A 54 -5.56 -12.98 2.81
C ASP A 54 -5.30 -11.53 2.40
N MET A 55 -6.28 -10.85 1.77
CA MET A 55 -6.16 -9.43 1.42
C MET A 55 -5.88 -8.53 2.64
N ILE A 56 -6.62 -8.73 3.74
CA ILE A 56 -6.43 -7.96 4.98
C ILE A 56 -5.06 -8.25 5.59
N ALA A 57 -4.67 -9.53 5.70
CA ALA A 57 -3.39 -9.93 6.26
C ALA A 57 -2.21 -9.38 5.44
N LEU A 58 -2.30 -9.46 4.11
CA LEU A 58 -1.27 -9.00 3.19
C LEU A 58 -1.17 -7.47 3.09
N SER A 59 -2.27 -6.76 3.37
CA SER A 59 -2.24 -5.29 3.51
C SER A 59 -1.34 -4.84 4.67
N GLY A 60 -1.09 -5.72 5.65
CA GLY A 60 -0.14 -5.49 6.74
C GLY A 60 1.32 -5.28 6.29
N ALA A 61 1.69 -5.71 5.08
CA ALA A 61 3.01 -5.47 4.51
C ALA A 61 3.34 -3.97 4.34
N HIS A 62 2.32 -3.11 4.24
CA HIS A 62 2.51 -1.66 4.19
C HIS A 62 2.93 -1.03 5.54
N THR A 63 3.00 -1.80 6.63
CA THR A 63 3.44 -1.30 7.95
C THR A 63 4.94 -0.95 7.96
N LEU A 64 5.73 -1.58 7.08
CA LEU A 64 7.16 -1.37 6.96
C LEU A 64 7.51 -0.97 5.52
N GLY A 65 8.39 0.02 5.37
CA GLY A 65 8.88 0.45 4.05
C GLY A 65 8.50 1.90 3.71
N PHE A 66 8.69 2.26 2.44
CA PHE A 66 8.46 3.60 1.91
C PHE A 66 7.64 3.52 0.63
N SER A 67 6.92 4.60 0.32
CA SER A 67 6.23 4.78 -0.96
C SER A 67 6.70 6.06 -1.61
N HIS A 68 6.91 6.03 -2.92
CA HIS A 68 7.17 7.24 -3.69
C HIS A 68 5.95 8.17 -3.66
N CYS A 69 6.17 9.48 -3.57
CA CYS A 69 5.11 10.49 -3.53
C CYS A 69 4.10 10.33 -4.69
N THR A 70 4.57 9.93 -5.88
CA THR A 70 3.73 9.69 -7.06
C THR A 70 2.63 8.64 -6.86
N ARG A 71 2.77 7.74 -5.88
CA ARG A 71 1.77 6.71 -5.57
C ARG A 71 0.54 7.26 -4.87
N PHE A 72 0.65 8.38 -4.16
CA PHE A 72 -0.45 8.98 -3.39
C PHE A 72 -0.68 10.47 -3.67
N ALA A 73 0.13 11.11 -4.51
CA ALA A 73 0.03 12.55 -4.83
C ALA A 73 -1.38 12.97 -5.30
N ASN A 74 -2.10 12.11 -6.01
CA ASN A 74 -3.49 12.40 -6.41
C ASN A 74 -4.39 12.66 -5.19
N ARG A 75 -4.20 11.93 -4.08
CA ARG A 75 -4.97 12.12 -2.83
C ARG A 75 -4.60 13.42 -2.09
N LEU A 76 -3.46 14.03 -2.40
CA LEU A 76 -3.02 15.28 -1.79
C LEU A 76 -3.38 16.49 -2.65
N TYR A 77 -3.31 16.40 -3.98
CA TYR A 77 -3.38 17.59 -4.84
C TYR A 77 -4.50 17.57 -5.88
N SER A 78 -5.11 16.41 -6.16
CA SER A 78 -6.05 16.27 -7.28
C SER A 78 -7.11 15.20 -7.04
N PHE A 79 -7.62 15.11 -5.81
CA PHE A 79 -8.55 14.03 -5.44
C PHE A 79 -9.89 14.14 -6.17
N SER A 80 -10.46 15.34 -6.23
CA SER A 80 -11.71 15.63 -6.95
C SER A 80 -11.81 17.11 -7.31
N PRO A 81 -12.70 17.51 -8.25
CA PRO A 81 -12.90 18.91 -8.60
C PRO A 81 -13.34 19.80 -7.44
N SER A 82 -14.07 19.25 -6.46
CA SER A 82 -14.59 20.00 -5.31
C SER A 82 -13.71 19.89 -4.06
N ASN A 83 -12.88 18.83 -3.97
CA ASN A 83 -11.98 18.58 -2.85
C ASN A 83 -10.61 18.18 -3.41
N PRO A 84 -9.61 19.09 -3.41
CA PRO A 84 -8.26 18.79 -3.88
C PRO A 84 -7.56 17.73 -3.05
N VAL A 85 -7.79 17.74 -1.73
CA VAL A 85 -7.29 16.75 -0.76
C VAL A 85 -8.39 15.73 -0.50
N ASP A 86 -8.01 14.46 -0.40
CA ASP A 86 -8.91 13.38 -0.03
C ASP A 86 -9.51 13.62 1.37
N PRO A 87 -10.84 13.74 1.51
CA PRO A 87 -11.49 14.02 2.79
C PRO A 87 -11.39 12.86 3.80
N THR A 88 -10.98 11.66 3.37
CA THR A 88 -10.74 10.52 4.25
C THR A 88 -9.35 10.55 4.89
N LEU A 89 -8.44 11.42 4.43
CA LEU A 89 -7.15 11.62 5.07
C LEU A 89 -7.29 12.51 6.30
N ASN A 90 -6.52 12.19 7.35
CA ASN A 90 -6.38 13.10 8.48
C ASN A 90 -5.75 14.43 7.99
N PRO A 91 -6.37 15.59 8.25
CA PRO A 91 -5.90 16.87 7.71
C PRO A 91 -4.48 17.24 8.15
N THR A 92 -4.13 16.98 9.41
CA THR A 92 -2.78 17.24 9.94
C THR A 92 -1.75 16.36 9.24
N TYR A 93 -2.08 15.08 9.05
CA TYR A 93 -1.20 14.16 8.34
C TYR A 93 -1.05 14.51 6.86
N ALA A 94 -2.13 14.94 6.21
CA ALA A 94 -2.08 15.41 4.83
C ALA A 94 -1.15 16.63 4.67
N GLN A 95 -1.19 17.58 5.62
CA GLN A 95 -0.27 18.72 5.62
C GLN A 95 1.20 18.29 5.81
N GLN A 96 1.47 17.33 6.69
CA GLN A 96 2.82 16.77 6.85
C GLN A 96 3.32 16.13 5.55
N LEU A 97 2.48 15.29 4.93
CA LEU A 97 2.82 14.66 3.64
C LEU A 97 3.06 15.70 2.53
N MET A 98 2.30 16.80 2.50
CA MET A 98 2.51 17.87 1.52
C MET A 98 3.85 18.61 1.70
N GLN A 99 4.37 18.69 2.92
CA GLN A 99 5.69 19.26 3.19
C GLN A 99 6.80 18.33 2.72
N GLU A 100 6.62 17.01 2.90
CA GLU A 100 7.58 15.99 2.48
C GLU A 100 7.54 15.69 0.97
N CYS A 101 6.37 15.84 0.35
CA CYS A 101 6.11 15.51 -1.05
C CYS A 101 5.58 16.72 -1.85
N PRO A 102 6.39 17.74 -2.15
CA PRO A 102 5.93 18.91 -2.89
C PRO A 102 5.42 18.54 -4.30
N GLN A 103 4.46 19.31 -4.80
CA GLN A 103 3.74 18.99 -6.05
C GLN A 103 4.62 18.83 -7.30
N ASN A 104 5.81 19.45 -7.30
CA ASN A 104 6.78 19.44 -8.41
C ASN A 104 8.08 18.73 -8.01
N VAL A 105 8.02 17.58 -7.33
CA VAL A 105 9.22 16.75 -7.16
C VAL A 105 9.66 16.20 -8.51
N ASP A 106 10.91 16.49 -8.89
CA ASP A 106 11.58 15.95 -10.08
C ASP A 106 11.50 14.41 -10.06
N PRO A 107 10.99 13.76 -11.12
CA PRO A 107 10.97 12.31 -11.19
C PRO A 107 12.41 11.77 -11.32
N GLN A 108 13.02 11.43 -10.18
CA GLN A 108 14.21 10.56 -10.16
C GLN A 108 13.87 9.13 -10.55
#